data_AF-A0A9W9KK38-F1
#
_entry.id   AF-A0A9W9KK38-F1
#
_cell.length_a   1.000
_cell.length_b   1.000
_cell.length_c   1.000
_cell.angle_alpha   90.00
_cell.angle_beta   90.00
_cell.angle_gamma   90.00
#
_symmetry.space_group_name_H-M   'P 1'
#
loop_
_entity.id
_entity.type
_entity.pdbx_description
1 polymer ?
#
loop_
_entity_poly.entity_id
_entity_poly.type
_entity_poly.pdbx_seq_one_letter_code
_entity_poly.pdbx_strand_id
1 'polypeptide(L)'
;MLRQYRITHIVNMSCEYENAFPNEFIYMRVPAKDTLTERLGPWFYNIAAFIADANKSDGIALVHCQQGVSRSATAILSSLIINERMQLTTAFQLLKSAAHEVEPNPTFLKELRALEKEIHGKCSLEKLTVLDQCDEPATLDWKESIAIILASAALADIPYHKHTKELSCIAMAFDNVKASTSSTESESLLTDFLIAGLESFGGNTERDLRARAALESILAVHLPQCGIITPARLQEMLSGILESESFLDFTMDVPRATSWVKELCQRVKEDTADPGKSTVATQSKD
;
A
#
# COMPACT_ATOMS: atom_id res chain seq x y z
N MET A 1 11.55 -30.07 -10.34
CA MET A 1 11.06 -28.94 -11.16
C MET A 1 12.14 -27.88 -11.38
N LEU A 2 12.66 -27.20 -10.35
CA LEU A 2 13.60 -26.06 -10.54
C LEU A 2 14.85 -26.38 -11.39
N ARG A 3 15.51 -27.51 -11.16
CA ARG A 3 16.69 -27.94 -11.95
C ARG A 3 16.37 -28.19 -13.43
N GLN A 4 15.14 -28.60 -13.76
CA GLN A 4 14.71 -28.82 -15.15
C GLN A 4 14.69 -27.50 -15.94
N TYR A 5 14.48 -26.38 -15.25
CA TYR A 5 14.55 -25.03 -15.81
C TYR A 5 15.94 -24.39 -15.70
N ARG A 6 17.00 -25.18 -15.40
CA ARG A 6 18.38 -24.68 -15.24
C ARG A 6 18.53 -23.55 -14.20
N ILE A 7 17.63 -23.50 -13.21
CA ILE A 7 17.75 -22.56 -12.11
C ILE A 7 18.97 -22.94 -11.29
N THR A 8 19.86 -21.98 -11.05
CA THR A 8 21.08 -22.14 -10.25
C THR A 8 21.13 -21.15 -9.08
N HIS A 9 20.52 -19.98 -9.27
CA HIS A 9 20.47 -18.89 -8.31
C HIS A 9 19.03 -18.56 -7.95
N ILE A 10 18.78 -18.23 -6.68
CA ILE A 10 17.45 -17.86 -6.20
C ILE A 10 17.53 -16.59 -5.36
N VAL A 11 16.78 -15.56 -5.76
CA VAL A 11 16.53 -14.38 -4.94
C VAL A 11 15.22 -14.62 -4.19
N ASN A 12 15.33 -14.87 -2.88
CA ASN A 12 14.19 -15.00 -1.99
C ASN A 12 13.87 -13.63 -1.38
N MET A 13 12.77 -13.04 -1.83
CA MET A 13 12.30 -11.73 -1.35
C MET A 13 11.21 -11.81 -0.27
N SER A 14 10.87 -13.01 0.19
CA SER A 14 9.87 -13.17 1.24
C SER A 14 10.49 -12.88 2.60
N CYS A 15 9.74 -12.16 3.44
CA CYS A 15 10.03 -12.03 4.85
C CYS A 15 9.49 -13.23 5.64
N GLU A 16 8.51 -13.93 5.06
CA GLU A 16 7.66 -14.92 5.69
C GLU A 16 8.23 -16.35 5.55
N TYR A 17 9.05 -16.60 4.52
CA TYR A 17 9.54 -17.92 4.20
C TYR A 17 11.06 -17.99 4.11
N GLU A 18 11.60 -19.03 4.74
CA GLU A 18 13.00 -19.41 4.67
C GLU A 18 13.36 -20.03 3.31
N ASN A 19 14.65 -20.15 3.04
CA ASN A 19 15.12 -20.82 1.82
C ASN A 19 14.77 -22.32 1.88
N ALA A 20 13.99 -22.80 0.92
CA ALA A 20 13.51 -24.19 0.90
C ALA A 20 14.63 -25.21 0.60
N PHE A 21 15.63 -24.85 -0.22
CA PHE A 21 16.66 -25.77 -0.71
C PHE A 21 18.09 -25.19 -0.58
N PRO A 22 18.51 -24.75 0.62
CA PRO A 22 19.71 -23.93 0.80
C PRO A 22 21.03 -24.61 0.40
N ASN A 23 21.04 -25.95 0.31
CA ASN A 23 22.20 -26.73 -0.08
C ASN A 23 22.24 -27.06 -1.58
N GLU A 24 21.20 -26.69 -2.34
CA GLU A 24 21.06 -27.07 -3.76
C GLU A 24 21.19 -25.90 -4.73
N PHE A 25 20.91 -24.67 -4.27
CA PHE A 25 20.97 -23.46 -5.07
C PHE A 25 21.76 -22.38 -4.34
N ILE A 26 22.28 -21.42 -5.09
CA ILE A 26 22.91 -20.23 -4.54
C ILE A 26 21.79 -19.24 -4.21
N TYR A 27 21.73 -18.78 -2.97
CA TYR A 27 20.66 -17.88 -2.52
C TYR A 27 21.17 -16.47 -2.25
N MET A 28 20.34 -15.49 -2.63
CA MET A 28 20.37 -14.15 -2.07
C MET A 28 19.06 -13.93 -1.31
N ARG A 29 19.15 -13.55 -0.03
CA ARG A 29 17.97 -13.21 0.76
C ARG A 29 17.78 -11.70 0.81
N VAL A 30 16.58 -11.24 0.47
CA VAL A 30 16.13 -9.85 0.61
C VAL A 30 14.81 -9.88 1.40
N PRO A 31 14.85 -9.94 2.75
CA PRO A 31 13.64 -10.10 3.55
C PRO A 31 12.83 -8.80 3.59
N ALA A 32 12.08 -8.54 2.52
CA ALA A 32 11.32 -7.31 2.33
C ALA A 32 9.82 -7.56 2.53
N LYS A 33 9.14 -6.61 3.16
CA LYS A 33 7.67 -6.60 3.28
C LYS A 33 7.03 -5.89 2.09
N ASP A 34 5.82 -6.29 1.73
CA ASP A 34 5.07 -5.63 0.65
C ASP A 34 4.25 -4.46 1.18
N THR A 35 4.92 -3.45 1.72
CA THR A 35 4.25 -2.29 2.32
C THR A 35 4.75 -1.00 1.69
N LEU A 36 3.96 0.06 1.80
CA LEU A 36 4.35 1.39 1.31
C LEU A 36 5.52 2.01 2.09
N THR A 37 5.89 1.42 3.23
CA THR A 37 6.99 1.85 4.10
C THR A 37 8.31 1.09 3.84
N GLU A 38 8.25 -0.08 3.21
CA GLU A 38 9.43 -0.87 2.85
C GLU A 38 10.21 -0.19 1.72
N ARG A 39 11.53 -0.35 1.71
CA ARG A 39 12.42 0.25 0.70
C ARG A 39 13.26 -0.83 0.03
N LEU A 40 13.08 -0.99 -1.28
CA LEU A 40 13.84 -1.93 -2.09
C LEU A 40 15.00 -1.26 -2.84
N GLY A 41 15.00 0.07 -2.97
CA GLY A 41 16.05 0.86 -3.60
C GLY A 41 17.48 0.45 -3.23
N PRO A 42 17.82 0.30 -1.93
CA PRO A 42 19.15 -0.11 -1.50
C PRO A 42 19.62 -1.48 -2.02
N TRP A 43 18.70 -2.35 -2.44
CA TRP A 43 18.99 -3.71 -2.89
C TRP A 43 19.14 -3.83 -4.41
N PHE A 44 18.71 -2.83 -5.19
CA PHE A 44 18.61 -2.94 -6.65
C PHE A 44 19.91 -3.37 -7.32
N TYR A 45 21.04 -2.73 -6.98
CA TYR A 45 22.34 -3.07 -7.56
C TYR A 45 22.83 -4.46 -7.14
N ASN A 46 22.60 -4.87 -5.89
CA ASN A 46 22.95 -6.22 -5.43
C ASN A 46 22.14 -7.29 -6.13
N ILE A 47 20.83 -7.07 -6.29
CA ILE A 47 19.92 -7.97 -7.01
C ILE A 47 20.34 -8.08 -8.48
N ALA A 48 20.57 -6.94 -9.14
CA ALA A 48 20.98 -6.90 -10.54
C ALA A 48 22.31 -7.63 -10.78
N ALA A 49 23.29 -7.43 -9.89
CA ALA A 49 24.57 -8.14 -9.94
C ALA A 49 24.39 -9.66 -9.74
N PHE A 50 23.57 -10.07 -8.77
CA PHE A 50 23.31 -11.48 -8.49
C PHE A 50 22.63 -12.19 -9.67
N ILE A 51 21.66 -11.53 -10.32
CA ILE A 51 21.02 -12.05 -11.53
C ILE A 51 22.04 -12.15 -12.69
N ALA A 52 22.88 -11.13 -12.86
CA ALA A 52 23.92 -11.14 -13.88
C ALA A 52 24.94 -12.28 -13.68
N ASP A 53 25.30 -12.59 -12.43
CA ASP A 53 26.24 -13.66 -12.11
C ASP A 53 25.67 -15.06 -12.39
N ALA A 54 24.36 -15.25 -12.21
CA ALA A 54 23.67 -16.46 -12.65
C ALA A 54 23.79 -16.65 -14.16
N ASN A 55 23.55 -15.59 -14.93
CA ASN A 55 23.63 -15.61 -16.39
C ASN A 55 25.06 -15.88 -16.89
N LYS A 56 26.09 -15.28 -16.26
CA LYS A 56 27.51 -15.54 -16.59
C LYS A 56 27.93 -17.00 -16.36
N SER A 57 27.22 -17.69 -15.47
CA SER A 57 27.49 -19.09 -15.13
C SER A 57 26.66 -20.07 -15.97
N ASP A 58 26.10 -19.63 -17.10
CA ASP A 58 25.17 -20.40 -17.94
C ASP A 58 23.95 -20.94 -17.18
N GLY A 59 23.58 -20.27 -16.08
CA GLY A 59 22.44 -20.61 -15.23
C GLY A 59 21.30 -19.62 -15.37
N ILE A 60 20.23 -19.86 -14.61
CA ILE A 60 19.08 -18.96 -14.53
C ILE A 60 18.84 -18.56 -13.08
N ALA A 61 18.60 -17.27 -12.86
CA ALA A 61 18.15 -16.75 -11.57
C ALA A 61 16.62 -16.79 -11.49
N LEU A 62 16.09 -17.43 -10.44
CA LEU A 62 14.68 -17.33 -10.06
C LEU A 62 14.54 -16.21 -9.02
N VAL A 63 13.65 -15.24 -9.27
CA VAL A 63 13.31 -14.20 -8.29
C VAL A 63 11.88 -14.44 -7.83
N HIS A 64 11.65 -14.62 -6.53
CA HIS A 64 10.31 -14.85 -6.00
C HIS A 64 10.05 -14.06 -4.71
N CYS A 65 8.78 -13.82 -4.43
CA CYS A 65 8.27 -13.37 -3.14
C CYS A 65 7.15 -14.33 -2.69
N GLN A 66 6.14 -13.83 -1.98
CA GLN A 66 4.97 -14.63 -1.60
C GLN A 66 4.01 -14.87 -2.77
N GLN A 67 3.57 -13.80 -3.44
CA GLN A 67 2.53 -13.88 -4.49
C GLN A 67 3.07 -13.73 -5.92
N GLY A 68 4.32 -13.29 -6.09
CA GLY A 68 4.88 -13.00 -7.41
C GLY A 68 4.41 -11.69 -8.05
N VAL A 69 3.66 -10.86 -7.31
CA VAL A 69 2.98 -9.65 -7.84
C VAL A 69 3.84 -8.38 -7.75
N SER A 70 4.30 -8.01 -6.55
CA SER A 70 4.91 -6.68 -6.30
C SER A 70 6.42 -6.73 -6.01
N ARG A 71 6.86 -7.34 -4.91
CA ARG A 71 8.29 -7.40 -4.50
C ARG A 71 9.20 -8.01 -5.58
N SER A 72 8.92 -9.24 -6.01
CA SER A 72 9.73 -9.94 -7.02
C SER A 72 9.70 -9.24 -8.38
N ALA A 73 8.56 -8.68 -8.75
CA ALA A 73 8.44 -7.88 -9.96
C ALA A 73 9.34 -6.64 -9.90
N THR A 74 9.33 -5.92 -8.78
CA THR A 74 10.19 -4.75 -8.56
C THR A 74 11.67 -5.10 -8.71
N ALA A 75 12.09 -6.24 -8.17
CA ALA A 75 13.47 -6.73 -8.31
C ALA A 75 13.83 -7.07 -9.76
N ILE A 76 12.93 -7.72 -10.51
CA ILE A 76 13.16 -8.02 -11.93
C ILE A 76 13.24 -6.72 -12.74
N LEU A 77 12.34 -5.76 -12.50
CA LEU A 77 12.34 -4.47 -13.19
C LEU A 77 13.61 -3.68 -12.93
N SER A 78 14.07 -3.61 -11.67
CA SER A 78 15.35 -2.93 -11.36
C SER A 78 16.52 -3.58 -12.09
N SER A 79 16.56 -4.92 -12.15
CA SER A 79 17.57 -5.64 -12.90
C SER A 79 17.52 -5.35 -14.40
N LEU A 80 16.35 -5.26 -15.02
CA LEU A 80 16.22 -4.92 -16.44
C LEU A 80 16.70 -3.49 -16.74
N ILE A 81 16.40 -2.53 -15.85
CA ILE A 81 16.89 -1.15 -16.01
C ILE A 81 18.41 -1.09 -15.86
N ILE A 82 18.99 -1.81 -14.88
CA ILE A 82 20.43 -1.80 -14.60
C ILE A 82 21.22 -2.57 -15.66
N ASN A 83 20.89 -3.85 -15.87
CA ASN A 83 21.68 -4.76 -16.69
C ASN A 83 21.44 -4.55 -18.18
N GLU A 84 20.17 -4.38 -18.57
CA GLU A 84 19.78 -4.28 -19.99
C GLU A 84 19.60 -2.83 -20.45
N ARG A 85 19.86 -1.85 -19.56
CA ARG A 85 19.65 -0.42 -19.82
C ARG A 85 18.23 -0.14 -20.37
N MET A 86 17.24 -0.93 -19.94
CA MET A 86 15.87 -0.74 -20.41
C MET A 86 15.27 0.51 -19.76
N GLN A 87 14.40 1.17 -20.52
CA GLN A 87 13.47 2.12 -19.95
C GLN A 87 12.45 1.37 -19.08
N LEU A 88 12.07 1.92 -17.94
CA LEU A 88 11.16 1.26 -17.00
C LEU A 88 9.81 0.94 -17.66
N THR A 89 9.31 1.78 -18.57
CA THR A 89 8.10 1.49 -19.37
C THR A 89 8.22 0.20 -20.17
N THR A 90 9.33 0.05 -20.88
CA THR A 90 9.62 -1.11 -21.73
C THR A 90 9.84 -2.36 -20.88
N ALA A 91 10.62 -2.24 -19.80
CA ALA A 91 10.86 -3.33 -18.85
C ALA A 91 9.55 -3.84 -18.23
N PHE A 92 8.64 -2.91 -17.89
CA PHE A 92 7.34 -3.24 -17.31
C PHE A 92 6.42 -3.96 -18.30
N GLN A 93 6.31 -3.46 -19.54
CA GLN A 93 5.52 -4.12 -20.58
C GLN A 93 6.05 -5.53 -20.88
N LEU A 94 7.38 -5.68 -20.97
CA LEU A 94 8.03 -6.97 -21.14
C LEU A 94 7.65 -7.92 -20.01
N LEU A 95 7.77 -7.48 -18.76
CA LEU A 95 7.45 -8.31 -17.59
C LEU A 95 5.95 -8.67 -17.54
N LYS A 96 5.05 -7.71 -17.80
CA LYS A 96 3.60 -7.95 -17.87
C LYS A 96 3.22 -8.96 -18.97
N SER A 97 3.93 -8.96 -20.09
CA SER A 97 3.69 -9.94 -21.16
C SER A 97 4.02 -11.38 -20.76
N ALA A 98 4.98 -11.55 -19.84
CA ALA A 98 5.35 -12.84 -19.29
C ALA A 98 4.52 -13.23 -18.05
N ALA A 99 4.10 -12.24 -17.25
CA ALA A 99 3.35 -12.42 -16.01
C ALA A 99 2.30 -11.30 -15.84
N HIS A 100 1.06 -11.58 -16.25
CA HIS A 100 -0.02 -10.59 -16.31
C HIS A 100 -0.44 -10.00 -14.96
N GLU A 101 -0.24 -10.72 -13.85
CA GLU A 101 -0.63 -10.29 -12.49
C GLU A 101 0.36 -9.30 -11.87
N VAL A 102 1.51 -9.04 -12.50
CA VAL A 102 2.56 -8.18 -11.93
C VAL A 102 2.07 -6.76 -11.65
N GLU A 103 2.16 -6.31 -10.42
CA GLU A 103 1.72 -4.98 -10.00
C GLU A 103 2.53 -4.51 -8.79
N PRO A 104 3.71 -3.90 -9.00
CA PRO A 104 4.50 -3.29 -7.94
C PRO A 104 3.72 -2.21 -7.20
N ASN A 105 3.88 -2.16 -5.88
CA ASN A 105 3.25 -1.10 -5.10
C ASN A 105 3.79 0.30 -5.49
N PRO A 106 3.04 1.39 -5.20
CA PRO A 106 3.43 2.75 -5.58
C PRO A 106 4.78 3.22 -5.06
N THR A 107 5.16 2.82 -3.84
CA THR A 107 6.48 3.15 -3.26
C THR A 107 7.60 2.54 -4.09
N PHE A 108 7.48 1.26 -4.45
CA PHE A 108 8.45 0.55 -5.28
C PHE A 108 8.52 1.13 -6.70
N LEU A 109 7.38 1.50 -7.30
CA LEU A 109 7.37 2.20 -8.59
C LEU A 109 8.12 3.54 -8.50
N LYS A 110 7.93 4.31 -7.43
CA LYS A 110 8.66 5.56 -7.21
C LYS A 110 10.17 5.34 -7.12
N GLU A 111 10.61 4.28 -6.44
CA GLU A 111 12.03 3.94 -6.37
C GLU A 111 12.58 3.50 -7.73
N LEU A 112 11.83 2.73 -8.51
CA LEU A 112 12.20 2.33 -9.86
C LEU A 112 12.32 3.53 -10.82
N ARG A 113 11.42 4.52 -10.70
CA ARG A 113 11.52 5.79 -11.45
C ARG A 113 12.78 6.57 -11.08
N ALA A 114 13.12 6.59 -9.79
CA ALA A 114 14.35 7.23 -9.32
C ALA A 114 15.59 6.52 -9.89
N LEU A 115 15.61 5.19 -9.88
CA LEU A 115 16.65 4.37 -10.49
C LEU A 115 16.79 4.64 -12.00
N GLU A 116 15.67 4.67 -12.72
CA GLU A 116 15.70 4.96 -14.16
C GLU A 116 16.29 6.35 -14.43
N LYS A 117 15.86 7.37 -13.66
CA LYS A 117 16.38 8.73 -13.78
C LYS A 117 17.87 8.80 -13.46
N GLU A 118 18.35 8.03 -12.49
CA GLU A 118 19.77 7.89 -12.18
C GLU A 118 20.56 7.33 -13.38
N ILE A 119 20.04 6.28 -14.02
CA ILE A 119 20.73 5.56 -15.09
C ILE A 119 20.67 6.28 -16.45
N HIS A 120 19.53 6.91 -16.75
CA HIS A 120 19.22 7.50 -18.06
C HIS A 120 19.17 9.03 -18.07
N GLY A 121 19.29 9.67 -16.90
CA GLY A 121 19.14 11.13 -16.73
C GLY A 121 17.69 11.63 -16.84
N LYS A 122 16.76 10.77 -17.26
CA LYS A 122 15.33 11.04 -17.40
C LYS A 122 14.53 9.78 -17.07
N CYS A 123 13.28 9.97 -16.68
CA CYS A 123 12.32 8.89 -16.49
C CYS A 123 11.53 8.72 -17.79
N SER A 124 11.37 7.50 -18.30
CA SER A 124 10.47 7.21 -19.43
C SER A 124 9.00 7.25 -19.02
N LEU A 125 8.77 7.45 -17.73
CA LEU A 125 7.58 7.00 -17.05
C LEU A 125 6.90 8.12 -16.30
N GLU A 126 5.96 8.77 -16.95
CA GLU A 126 4.93 9.51 -16.23
C GLU A 126 3.80 8.58 -15.78
N LYS A 127 3.42 7.56 -16.58
CA LYS A 127 2.20 6.77 -16.30
C LYS A 127 2.21 5.29 -16.75
N LEU A 128 2.23 4.31 -15.83
CA LEU A 128 2.31 2.86 -16.15
C LEU A 128 1.11 2.04 -15.66
N THR A 129 0.58 2.36 -14.49
CA THR A 129 -0.61 1.70 -13.95
C THR A 129 -1.86 2.40 -14.49
N VAL A 130 -3.03 1.74 -14.41
CA VAL A 130 -4.32 2.39 -14.71
C VAL A 130 -4.48 3.67 -13.86
N LEU A 131 -3.93 3.65 -12.65
CA LEU A 131 -3.88 4.77 -11.72
C LEU A 131 -3.05 5.94 -12.24
N ASP A 132 -1.90 5.68 -12.87
CA ASP A 132 -1.10 6.78 -13.38
C ASP A 132 -1.69 7.38 -14.68
N GLN A 133 -2.37 6.61 -15.53
CA GLN A 133 -2.82 7.00 -16.89
C GLN A 133 -3.83 8.14 -16.97
N CYS A 134 -4.25 8.66 -15.83
CA CYS A 134 -5.30 9.63 -15.79
C CYS A 134 -4.76 11.07 -15.99
N ASP A 135 -5.23 11.75 -17.03
CA ASP A 135 -4.82 13.11 -17.40
C ASP A 135 -5.55 14.18 -16.56
N GLU A 136 -4.76 14.93 -15.77
CA GLU A 136 -5.17 16.11 -14.98
C GLU A 136 -6.30 15.87 -13.93
N PRO A 137 -6.56 16.79 -12.99
CA PRO A 137 -6.82 16.50 -11.56
C PRO A 137 -8.24 16.00 -11.22
N ALA A 138 -8.74 15.02 -11.96
CA ALA A 138 -10.09 14.44 -11.82
C ALA A 138 -10.10 12.95 -11.47
N THR A 139 -8.96 12.34 -11.14
CA THR A 139 -8.81 10.88 -11.18
C THR A 139 -7.94 10.25 -10.10
N LEU A 140 -7.58 11.00 -9.06
CA LEU A 140 -7.13 10.30 -7.85
C LEU A 140 -8.33 9.52 -7.34
N ASP A 141 -8.22 8.20 -7.32
CA ASP A 141 -9.20 7.41 -6.59
C ASP A 141 -9.11 7.79 -5.10
N TRP A 142 -10.23 7.67 -4.39
CA TRP A 142 -10.26 8.00 -2.96
C TRP A 142 -9.28 7.13 -2.17
N LYS A 143 -8.98 5.90 -2.65
CA LYS A 143 -7.98 4.98 -2.06
C LYS A 143 -6.56 5.55 -2.11
N GLU A 144 -6.18 6.16 -3.23
CA GLU A 144 -4.88 6.80 -3.38
C GLU A 144 -4.80 8.09 -2.57
N SER A 145 -5.89 8.85 -2.61
CA SER A 145 -6.03 10.09 -1.84
C SER A 145 -5.83 9.85 -0.36
N ILE A 146 -6.46 8.81 0.20
CA ILE A 146 -6.30 8.50 1.61
C ILE A 146 -4.88 8.00 1.91
N ALA A 147 -4.29 7.13 1.08
CA ALA A 147 -2.93 6.66 1.28
C ALA A 147 -1.90 7.81 1.31
N ILE A 148 -2.03 8.81 0.44
CA ILE A 148 -1.17 10.00 0.40
C ILE A 148 -1.29 10.80 1.70
N ILE A 149 -2.52 11.06 2.16
CA ILE A 149 -2.76 11.83 3.37
C ILE A 149 -2.17 11.12 4.57
N LEU A 150 -2.44 9.82 4.72
CA LEU A 150 -1.99 9.04 5.85
C LEU A 150 -0.45 8.90 5.87
N ALA A 151 0.17 8.67 4.71
CA ALA A 151 1.63 8.65 4.61
C ALA A 151 2.26 10.00 4.94
N SER A 152 1.65 11.11 4.52
CA SER A 152 2.13 12.46 4.79
C SER A 152 2.03 12.81 6.28
N ALA A 153 0.94 12.41 6.93
CA ALA A 153 0.78 12.53 8.38
C ALA A 153 1.81 11.66 9.12
N ALA A 154 2.00 10.40 8.72
CA ALA A 154 2.92 9.48 9.36
C ALA A 154 4.39 9.88 9.23
N LEU A 155 4.83 10.31 8.05
CA LEU A 155 6.25 10.50 7.74
C LEU A 155 6.72 11.93 7.96
N ALA A 156 5.85 12.91 7.71
CA ALA A 156 6.21 14.32 7.67
C ALA A 156 5.38 15.18 8.63
N ASP A 157 4.48 14.57 9.42
CA ASP A 157 3.58 15.28 10.34
C ASP A 157 2.76 16.38 9.64
N ILE A 158 2.46 16.16 8.35
CA ILE A 158 1.68 17.10 7.56
C ILE A 158 0.21 16.91 7.91
N PRO A 159 -0.50 17.95 8.38
CA PRO A 159 -1.91 17.84 8.72
C PRO A 159 -2.78 17.51 7.50
N TYR A 160 -3.80 16.66 7.71
CA TYR A 160 -4.69 16.19 6.63
C TYR A 160 -5.32 17.33 5.81
N HIS A 161 -5.70 18.44 6.45
CA HIS A 161 -6.36 19.58 5.82
C HIS A 161 -5.47 20.33 4.80
N LYS A 162 -4.17 20.03 4.73
CA LYS A 162 -3.26 20.56 3.70
C LYS A 162 -3.40 19.84 2.35
N HIS A 163 -4.06 18.69 2.32
CA HIS A 163 -4.25 17.85 1.14
C HIS A 163 -5.60 18.14 0.46
N THR A 164 -5.78 19.37 0.00
CA THR A 164 -7.10 19.85 -0.49
C THR A 164 -7.60 19.10 -1.71
N LYS A 165 -6.71 18.61 -2.57
CA LYS A 165 -7.07 17.85 -3.78
C LYS A 165 -7.54 16.44 -3.42
N GLU A 166 -6.79 15.76 -2.57
CA GLU A 166 -7.08 14.42 -2.08
C GLU A 166 -8.38 14.40 -1.27
N LEU A 167 -8.60 15.41 -0.42
CA LEU A 167 -9.85 15.56 0.32
C LEU A 167 -11.05 15.81 -0.61
N SER A 168 -10.87 16.54 -1.71
CA SER A 168 -11.93 16.71 -2.72
C SER A 168 -12.30 15.38 -3.38
N CYS A 169 -11.32 14.53 -3.67
CA CYS A 169 -11.55 13.21 -4.28
C CYS A 169 -12.29 12.27 -3.32
N ILE A 170 -11.88 12.27 -2.04
CA ILE A 170 -12.57 11.53 -0.98
C ILE A 170 -14.02 12.00 -0.85
N ALA A 171 -14.25 13.31 -0.78
CA ALA A 171 -15.60 13.88 -0.70
C ALA A 171 -16.48 13.47 -1.89
N MET A 172 -15.94 13.51 -3.12
CA MET A 172 -16.67 13.09 -4.32
C MET A 172 -17.05 11.60 -4.30
N ALA A 173 -16.17 10.72 -3.81
CA ALA A 173 -16.48 9.30 -3.69
C ALA A 173 -17.64 9.06 -2.73
N PHE A 174 -17.64 9.77 -1.61
CA PHE A 174 -18.73 9.75 -0.64
C PHE A 174 -20.04 10.33 -1.18
N ASP A 175 -20.00 11.43 -1.93
CA ASP A 175 -21.18 12.04 -2.56
C ASP A 175 -21.79 11.15 -3.64
N ASN A 176 -20.96 10.46 -4.44
CA ASN A 176 -21.43 9.52 -5.46
C ASN A 176 -22.23 8.36 -4.86
N VAL A 177 -21.77 7.86 -3.71
CA VAL A 177 -22.47 6.81 -2.96
C VAL A 177 -23.76 7.35 -2.33
N LYS A 178 -23.76 8.60 -1.84
CA LYS A 178 -25.00 9.25 -1.34
C LYS A 178 -26.07 9.37 -2.44
N ALA A 179 -25.64 9.59 -3.68
CA ALA A 179 -26.53 9.65 -4.84
C ALA A 179 -27.06 8.28 -5.25
N SER A 180 -26.39 7.17 -4.87
CA SER A 180 -26.88 5.83 -5.09
C SER A 180 -27.85 5.43 -3.97
N THR A 181 -29.00 4.86 -4.32
CA THR A 181 -30.05 4.47 -3.33
C THR A 181 -29.71 3.16 -2.61
N SER A 182 -28.47 2.67 -2.70
CA SER A 182 -28.04 1.35 -2.21
C SER A 182 -27.27 1.48 -0.90
N SER A 183 -27.88 1.04 0.20
CA SER A 183 -27.20 0.98 1.52
C SER A 183 -26.01 0.02 1.52
N THR A 184 -25.95 -0.95 0.61
CA THR A 184 -24.87 -1.94 0.53
C THR A 184 -23.59 -1.36 -0.08
N GLU A 185 -23.69 -0.51 -1.11
CA GLU A 185 -22.52 0.15 -1.72
C GLU A 185 -21.84 1.10 -0.73
N SER A 186 -22.66 1.77 0.06
CA SER A 186 -22.27 2.63 1.16
C SER A 186 -21.42 1.94 2.22
N GLU A 187 -21.87 0.77 2.66
CA GLU A 187 -21.17 -0.04 3.66
C GLU A 187 -19.87 -0.63 3.10
N SER A 188 -19.87 -1.01 1.81
CA SER A 188 -18.68 -1.49 1.12
C SER A 188 -17.60 -0.41 1.03
N LEU A 189 -17.96 0.82 0.64
CA LEU A 189 -16.99 1.92 0.53
C LEU A 189 -16.35 2.23 1.89
N LEU A 190 -17.16 2.29 2.94
CA LEU A 190 -16.67 2.57 4.30
C LEU A 190 -15.78 1.46 4.84
N THR A 191 -16.14 0.20 4.55
CA THR A 191 -15.31 -0.95 4.89
C THR A 191 -13.95 -0.85 4.20
N ASP A 192 -13.93 -0.60 2.90
CA ASP A 192 -12.69 -0.41 2.14
C ASP A 192 -11.85 0.75 2.70
N PHE A 193 -12.49 1.85 3.12
CA PHE A 193 -11.81 3.03 3.67
C PHE A 193 -11.10 2.73 4.99
N LEU A 194 -11.77 1.98 5.86
CA LEU A 194 -11.20 1.51 7.12
C LEU A 194 -10.05 0.53 6.89
N ILE A 195 -10.21 -0.40 5.94
CA ILE A 195 -9.18 -1.38 5.58
C ILE A 195 -7.92 -0.66 5.06
N ALA A 196 -8.05 0.31 4.17
CA ALA A 196 -6.90 1.07 3.65
C ALA A 196 -6.10 1.77 4.78
N GLY A 197 -6.80 2.25 5.80
CA GLY A 197 -6.19 2.81 7.01
C GLY A 197 -5.46 1.76 7.85
N LEU A 198 -6.09 0.60 8.05
CA LEU A 198 -5.57 -0.53 8.81
C LEU A 198 -4.30 -1.12 8.22
N GLU A 199 -4.30 -1.33 6.90
CA GLU A 199 -3.15 -1.86 6.15
C GLU A 199 -1.92 -0.95 6.28
N SER A 200 -2.16 0.36 6.34
CA SER A 200 -1.10 1.34 6.28
C SER A 200 -0.54 1.71 7.66
N PHE A 201 -1.38 1.82 8.69
CA PHE A 201 -1.02 2.42 9.99
C PHE A 201 -1.67 1.76 11.21
N GLY A 202 -1.79 0.43 11.17
CA GLY A 202 -2.38 -0.36 12.24
C GLY A 202 -1.59 -0.43 13.54
N GLY A 203 -0.43 0.24 13.74
CA GLY A 203 0.44 0.07 14.94
C GLY A 203 0.40 1.17 16.03
N ASN A 204 1.27 1.07 17.05
CA ASN A 204 1.33 2.03 18.17
C ASN A 204 2.55 2.96 18.13
N THR A 205 3.23 3.05 16.98
CA THR A 205 4.31 4.02 16.83
C THR A 205 3.74 5.44 16.71
N GLU A 206 4.56 6.45 16.98
CA GLU A 206 4.15 7.84 16.81
C GLU A 206 3.69 8.14 15.37
N ARG A 207 4.28 7.48 14.37
CA ARG A 207 3.87 7.57 12.97
C ARG A 207 2.47 7.01 12.75
N ASP A 208 2.18 5.85 13.35
CA ASP A 208 0.87 5.22 13.26
C ASP A 208 -0.21 6.09 13.92
N LEU A 209 0.10 6.66 15.08
CA LEU A 209 -0.81 7.56 15.79
C LEU A 209 -1.15 8.81 14.97
N ARG A 210 -0.17 9.40 14.27
CA ARG A 210 -0.39 10.56 13.39
C ARG A 210 -1.30 10.23 12.21
N ALA A 211 -1.04 9.10 11.54
CA ALA A 211 -1.90 8.66 10.44
C ALA A 211 -3.31 8.33 10.91
N ARG A 212 -3.48 7.64 12.04
CA ARG A 212 -4.80 7.35 12.62
C ARG A 212 -5.55 8.63 12.97
N ALA A 213 -4.90 9.61 13.58
CA ALA A 213 -5.50 10.90 13.88
C ALA A 213 -5.97 11.63 12.61
N ALA A 214 -5.20 11.54 11.53
CA ALA A 214 -5.60 12.07 10.23
C ALA A 214 -6.82 11.33 9.66
N LEU A 215 -6.82 9.99 9.69
CA LEU A 215 -7.94 9.16 9.23
C LEU A 215 -9.22 9.45 10.00
N GLU A 216 -9.13 9.50 11.33
CA GLU A 216 -10.23 9.82 12.24
C GLU A 216 -10.79 11.21 11.94
N SER A 217 -9.92 12.20 11.69
CA SER A 217 -10.36 13.55 11.34
C SER A 217 -11.10 13.60 10.00
N ILE A 218 -10.65 12.83 9.01
CA ILE A 218 -11.31 12.74 7.70
C ILE A 218 -12.67 12.08 7.85
N LEU A 219 -12.75 10.96 8.56
CA LEU A 219 -14.02 10.27 8.85
C LEU A 219 -14.98 11.20 9.59
N ALA A 220 -14.52 11.90 10.64
CA ALA A 220 -15.37 12.81 11.42
C ALA A 220 -15.93 13.98 10.59
N VAL A 221 -15.16 14.49 9.62
CA VAL A 221 -15.62 15.58 8.75
C VAL A 221 -16.58 15.06 7.67
N HIS A 222 -16.25 13.94 7.04
CA HIS A 222 -16.94 13.50 5.82
C HIS A 222 -18.09 12.53 6.09
N LEU A 223 -18.03 11.61 7.07
CA LEU A 223 -19.15 10.69 7.37
C LEU A 223 -20.47 11.42 7.66
N PRO A 224 -20.51 12.45 8.52
CA PRO A 224 -21.76 13.11 8.86
C PRO A 224 -22.40 13.84 7.68
N GLN A 225 -21.57 14.35 6.75
CA GLN A 225 -22.03 15.05 5.54
C GLN A 225 -22.71 14.09 4.55
N CYS A 226 -22.33 12.82 4.59
CA CYS A 226 -22.90 11.78 3.76
C CYS A 226 -24.35 11.46 4.18
N GLY A 227 -24.67 11.48 5.48
CA GLY A 227 -25.98 11.03 5.98
C GLY A 227 -26.27 9.55 5.73
N ILE A 228 -25.22 8.79 5.38
CA ILE A 228 -25.31 7.41 4.90
C ILE A 228 -25.34 6.40 6.06
N ILE A 229 -24.54 6.63 7.12
CA ILE A 229 -24.36 5.69 8.23
C ILE A 229 -24.51 6.43 9.56
N THR A 230 -25.37 5.91 10.44
CA THR A 230 -25.50 6.42 11.81
C THR A 230 -24.29 5.98 12.64
N PRO A 231 -23.89 6.72 13.68
CA PRO A 231 -22.83 6.26 14.59
C PRO A 231 -23.07 4.84 15.14
N ALA A 232 -24.32 4.50 15.44
CA ALA A 232 -24.71 3.15 15.87
C ALA A 232 -24.42 2.09 14.79
N ARG A 233 -24.72 2.39 13.51
CA ARG A 233 -24.44 1.48 12.38
C ARG A 233 -22.94 1.36 12.11
N LEU A 234 -22.18 2.45 12.22
CA LEU A 234 -20.71 2.42 12.13
C LEU A 234 -20.11 1.52 13.22
N GLN A 235 -20.60 1.65 14.45
CA GLN A 235 -20.15 0.82 15.57
C GLN A 235 -20.45 -0.67 15.34
N GLU A 236 -21.63 -0.98 14.79
CA GLU A 236 -22.00 -2.35 14.41
C GLU A 236 -21.05 -2.91 13.34
N MET A 237 -20.75 -2.14 12.30
CA MET A 237 -19.81 -2.52 11.24
C MET A 237 -18.41 -2.79 11.80
N LEU A 238 -17.87 -1.87 12.61
CA LEU A 238 -16.56 -2.02 13.24
C LEU A 238 -16.50 -3.25 14.15
N SER A 239 -17.59 -3.56 14.85
CA SER A 239 -17.71 -4.78 15.67
C SER A 239 -17.72 -6.03 14.79
N GLY A 240 -18.45 -6.01 13.66
CA GLY A 240 -18.47 -7.10 12.69
C GLY A 240 -17.12 -7.34 12.02
N ILE A 241 -16.34 -6.28 11.75
CA ILE A 241 -14.98 -6.40 11.22
C ILE A 241 -14.10 -7.21 12.20
N LEU A 242 -14.15 -6.91 13.50
CA LEU A 242 -13.40 -7.63 14.54
C LEU A 242 -13.77 -9.12 14.65
N GLU A 243 -15.00 -9.47 14.29
CA GLU A 243 -15.51 -10.84 14.35
C GLU A 243 -15.30 -11.61 13.03
N SER A 244 -14.93 -10.92 11.94
CA SER A 244 -14.77 -11.55 10.63
C SER A 244 -13.45 -12.34 10.52
N GLU A 245 -13.55 -13.59 10.06
CA GLU A 245 -12.37 -14.44 9.77
C GLU A 245 -11.46 -13.79 8.72
N SER A 246 -12.05 -13.11 7.74
CA SER A 246 -11.32 -12.37 6.70
C SER A 246 -10.47 -11.23 7.27
N PHE A 247 -10.91 -10.52 8.31
CA PHE A 247 -10.12 -9.44 8.93
C PHE A 247 -8.89 -10.00 9.68
N LEU A 248 -9.05 -11.16 10.30
CA LEU A 248 -7.97 -11.88 10.96
C LEU A 248 -6.94 -12.42 9.96
N ASP A 249 -7.35 -12.79 8.75
CA ASP A 249 -6.46 -13.29 7.70
C ASP A 249 -5.81 -12.19 6.84
N PHE A 250 -6.47 -11.03 6.70
CA PHE A 250 -6.06 -9.98 5.77
C PHE A 250 -5.10 -8.94 6.38
N THR A 251 -5.05 -8.82 7.71
CA THR A 251 -4.18 -7.85 8.38
C THR A 251 -2.83 -8.46 8.74
N MET A 252 -1.74 -7.86 8.23
CA MET A 252 -0.36 -8.31 8.54
C MET A 252 0.00 -8.28 10.04
N ASP A 253 -0.76 -7.52 10.85
CA ASP A 253 -0.58 -7.41 12.30
C ASP A 253 -1.93 -7.32 13.02
N VAL A 254 -2.65 -8.44 12.97
CA VAL A 254 -4.00 -8.64 13.54
C VAL A 254 -4.18 -8.06 14.95
N PRO A 255 -3.24 -8.26 15.92
CA PRO A 255 -3.40 -7.71 17.26
C PRO A 255 -3.44 -6.18 17.28
N ARG A 256 -2.65 -5.51 16.44
CA ARG A 256 -2.55 -4.06 16.42
C ARG A 256 -3.75 -3.42 15.70
N ALA A 257 -4.16 -3.99 14.57
CA ALA A 257 -5.40 -3.65 13.87
C ALA A 257 -6.62 -3.77 14.81
N THR A 258 -6.71 -4.87 15.55
CA THR A 258 -7.76 -5.14 16.54
C THR A 258 -7.81 -4.08 17.64
N SER A 259 -6.65 -3.64 18.15
CA SER A 259 -6.59 -2.61 19.19
C SER A 259 -7.19 -1.29 18.73
N TRP A 260 -6.86 -0.85 17.52
CA TRP A 260 -7.37 0.40 16.97
C TRP A 260 -8.88 0.36 16.73
N VAL A 261 -9.38 -0.71 16.12
CA VAL A 261 -10.84 -0.85 15.89
C VAL A 261 -11.62 -0.83 17.21
N LYS A 262 -11.08 -1.47 18.27
CA LYS A 262 -11.67 -1.41 19.62
C LYS A 262 -11.70 0.01 20.20
N GLU A 263 -10.63 0.77 20.06
CA GLU A 263 -10.57 2.16 20.50
C GLU A 263 -11.58 3.04 19.74
N LEU A 264 -11.69 2.84 18.42
CA LEU A 264 -12.64 3.57 17.59
C LEU A 264 -14.09 3.24 18.01
N CYS A 265 -14.42 1.97 18.22
CA CYS A 265 -15.72 1.55 18.76
C CYS A 265 -16.05 2.22 20.10
N GLN A 266 -15.07 2.37 20.98
CA GLN A 266 -15.27 3.01 22.28
C GLN A 266 -15.59 4.50 22.15
N ARG A 267 -14.89 5.23 21.26
CA ARG A 267 -15.14 6.65 21.03
C ARG A 267 -16.49 6.91 20.35
N VAL A 268 -16.84 6.08 19.36
CA VAL A 268 -18.15 6.14 18.71
C VAL A 268 -19.29 5.97 19.73
N LYS A 269 -19.14 5.06 20.69
CA LYS A 269 -20.11 4.93 21.81
C LYS A 269 -20.20 6.18 22.66
N GLU A 270 -19.06 6.80 23.00
CA GLU A 270 -19.02 8.01 23.82
C GLU A 270 -19.69 9.20 23.13
N ASP A 271 -19.43 9.39 21.83
CA ASP A 271 -20.05 10.45 21.03
C ASP A 271 -21.56 10.27 20.87
N THR A 272 -22.06 9.02 20.85
CA THR A 272 -23.53 8.77 20.86
C THR A 272 -24.19 9.06 22.20
N ALA A 273 -23.43 9.02 23.29
CA ALA A 273 -23.96 9.25 24.64
C ALA A 273 -23.98 10.74 25.03
N ASP A 274 -23.14 11.58 24.41
CA ASP A 274 -23.04 13.02 24.69
C ASP A 274 -22.74 13.84 23.41
N PRO A 275 -23.77 14.18 22.60
CA PRO A 275 -23.60 14.86 21.31
C PRO A 275 -22.96 16.26 21.37
N GLY A 276 -22.78 16.82 22.58
CA GLY A 276 -22.27 18.17 22.82
C GLY A 276 -20.75 18.29 22.92
N LYS A 277 -20.00 17.18 22.84
CA LYS A 277 -18.53 17.16 22.95
C LYS A 277 -17.84 16.70 21.66
N SER A 278 -18.17 17.30 20.51
CA SER A 278 -17.32 17.15 19.33
C SER A 278 -15.92 17.68 19.64
N THR A 279 -14.93 16.79 19.56
CA THR A 279 -13.53 16.99 19.90
C THR A 279 -12.87 18.09 19.07
N VAL A 280 -12.79 19.29 19.66
CA VAL A 280 -11.77 20.28 19.31
C VAL A 280 -10.44 19.75 19.86
N ALA A 281 -9.71 18.98 19.06
CA ALA A 281 -8.31 18.68 19.31
C ALA A 281 -7.41 19.67 18.55
N THR A 282 -7.62 20.98 18.75
CA THR A 282 -6.52 21.95 18.61
C THR A 282 -5.80 22.02 19.95
N GLN A 283 -4.71 21.26 20.10
CA GLN A 283 -3.72 21.61 21.12
C GLN A 283 -2.85 22.72 20.56
N SER A 284 -3.26 23.95 20.87
CA SER A 284 -2.32 25.03 21.16
C SER A 284 -1.44 24.64 22.34
N LYS A 285 -0.12 24.77 22.20
CA LYS A 285 0.77 25.02 23.33
C LYS A 285 1.81 26.06 22.90
N ASP A 286 1.58 27.27 23.42
CA ASP A 286 2.52 28.22 24.01
C ASP A 286 3.99 28.19 23.55
#